data_AF-A0A182FJ85-F1
#
_entry.id   AF-A0A182FJ85-F1
#
_cell.length_a   1.000
_cell.length_b   1.000
_cell.length_c   1.000
_cell.angle_alpha   90.00
_cell.angle_beta   90.00
_cell.angle_gamma   90.00
#
_symmetry.space_group_name_H-M   'P 1'
#
loop_
_entity.id
_entity.type
_entity.pdbx_description
1 polymer ?
#
loop_
_entity_poly.entity_id
_entity_poly.type
_entity_poly.pdbx_seq_one_letter_code
_entity_poly.pdbx_strand_id
1 'polypeptide(L)'
;MPVKKQEAHRALELLEDYHSRLSTPQDRALRSAIERVIRIFKSRLFQALLDIQEFYELTLLDESKTVQQKTAETLLIASKWEQDNAIKANEVRRENDTGMNKGWGCVCVSGEKHVAFLPSFDPARSLRSNPETDDSLHVLA
;
A
#
# COMPACT_ATOMS: atom_id res chain seq x y z
N MET A 1 10.87 -15.19 -12.38
CA MET A 1 10.93 -16.67 -12.46
C MET A 1 9.51 -17.20 -12.51
N PRO A 2 9.13 -18.09 -13.44
CA PRO A 2 7.80 -18.68 -13.45
C PRO A 2 7.69 -19.75 -12.37
N VAL A 3 6.86 -19.50 -11.35
CA VAL A 3 6.48 -20.52 -10.36
C VAL A 3 5.61 -21.54 -11.09
N LYS A 4 6.01 -22.81 -11.13
CA LYS A 4 5.19 -23.85 -11.76
C LYS A 4 3.92 -24.01 -10.92
N LYS A 5 2.73 -24.11 -11.52
CA LYS A 5 1.44 -24.25 -10.78
C LYS A 5 1.48 -25.32 -9.67
N GLN A 6 2.24 -26.39 -9.90
CA GLN A 6 2.47 -27.48 -8.95
C GLN A 6 3.20 -27.03 -7.67
N GLU A 7 4.10 -26.05 -7.75
CA GLU A 7 4.90 -25.57 -6.63
C GLU A 7 4.08 -24.68 -5.68
N ALA A 8 3.17 -23.86 -6.21
CA ALA A 8 2.31 -22.99 -5.40
C ALA A 8 1.29 -23.79 -4.58
N HIS A 9 0.68 -24.83 -5.17
CA HIS A 9 -0.26 -25.69 -4.45
C HIS A 9 0.45 -26.51 -3.38
N ARG A 10 1.61 -27.06 -3.72
CA ARG A 10 2.48 -27.80 -2.78
C ARG A 10 2.93 -26.94 -1.60
N ALA A 11 3.18 -25.65 -1.80
CA ALA A 11 3.57 -24.75 -0.71
C ALA A 11 2.46 -24.58 0.33
N LEU A 12 1.19 -24.48 -0.10
CA LEU A 12 0.05 -24.38 0.82
C LEU A 12 -0.21 -25.70 1.54
N GLU A 13 -0.12 -26.83 0.83
CA GLU A 13 -0.25 -28.18 1.37
C GLU A 13 0.76 -28.44 2.50
N LEU A 14 2.03 -28.10 2.30
CA LEU A 14 3.07 -28.24 3.34
C LEU A 14 2.77 -27.41 4.59
N LEU A 15 2.17 -26.23 4.44
CA LEU A 15 1.81 -25.37 5.56
C LEU A 15 0.61 -25.92 6.34
N GLU A 16 -0.39 -26.46 5.63
CA GLU A 16 -1.55 -27.13 6.22
C GLU A 16 -1.14 -28.44 6.93
N ASP A 17 -0.23 -29.21 6.34
CA ASP A 17 0.37 -30.40 6.94
C ASP A 17 1.10 -30.07 8.24
N TYR A 18 1.91 -29.00 8.26
CA TYR A 18 2.60 -28.58 9.46
C TYR A 18 1.61 -28.11 10.54
N HIS A 19 0.59 -27.33 10.16
CA HIS A 19 -0.48 -26.93 11.07
C HIS A 19 -1.22 -28.13 11.69
N SER A 20 -1.46 -29.19 10.92
CA SER A 20 -2.13 -30.42 11.41
C SER A 20 -1.31 -31.17 12.46
N ARG A 21 0.02 -31.08 12.40
CA ARG A 21 0.96 -31.76 13.31
C ARG A 21 1.08 -31.05 14.67
N LEU A 22 0.74 -29.76 14.75
CA LEU A 22 0.71 -28.97 15.99
C LEU A 22 -0.55 -29.29 16.82
N SER A 23 -0.52 -30.45 17.47
CA SER A 23 -1.60 -30.92 18.36
C SER A 23 -1.36 -30.62 19.84
N THR A 24 -0.15 -30.19 20.21
CA THR A 24 0.19 -29.94 21.61
C THR A 24 -0.45 -28.63 22.11
N PRO A 25 -0.86 -28.54 23.39
CA PRO A 25 -1.45 -27.33 23.95
C PRO A 25 -0.45 -26.15 24.04
N GLN A 26 0.86 -26.43 24.04
CA GLN A 26 1.91 -25.42 24.05
C GLN A 26 2.03 -24.70 22.70
N ASP A 27 1.73 -25.39 21.60
CA ASP A 27 1.81 -24.83 20.24
C ASP A 27 0.55 -24.07 19.81
N ARG A 28 -0.44 -23.90 20.70
CA ARG A 28 -1.74 -23.29 20.36
C ARG A 28 -1.62 -21.91 19.73
N ALA A 29 -0.70 -21.07 20.23
CA ALA A 29 -0.46 -19.74 19.70
C ALA A 29 0.12 -19.79 18.27
N LEU A 30 1.10 -20.67 18.03
CA LEU A 30 1.70 -20.89 16.72
C LEU A 30 0.68 -21.43 15.72
N ARG A 31 -0.12 -22.41 16.15
CA ARG A 31 -1.21 -22.97 15.35
C ARG A 31 -2.19 -21.88 14.91
N SER A 32 -2.63 -21.03 15.84
CA SER A 32 -3.53 -19.92 15.52
C SER A 32 -2.90 -18.88 14.59
N ALA A 33 -1.60 -18.62 14.71
CA ALA A 33 -0.89 -17.72 13.80
C ALA A 33 -0.81 -18.28 12.38
N ILE A 34 -0.50 -19.57 12.24
CA ILE A 34 -0.44 -20.26 10.94
C ILE A 34 -1.83 -20.31 10.29
N GLU A 35 -2.88 -20.65 11.05
CA GLU A 35 -4.25 -20.64 10.55
C GLU A 35 -4.62 -19.25 10.01
N ARG A 36 -4.24 -18.18 10.70
CA ARG A 36 -4.44 -16.81 10.22
C ARG A 36 -3.72 -16.55 8.90
N VAL A 37 -2.47 -16.98 8.75
CA VAL A 37 -1.71 -16.85 7.49
C VAL A 37 -2.42 -17.59 6.35
N ILE A 38 -2.87 -18.83 6.58
CA ILE A 38 -3.61 -19.63 5.59
C ILE A 38 -4.89 -18.90 5.16
N ARG A 39 -5.67 -18.39 6.12
CA ARG A 39 -6.91 -17.65 5.83
C ARG A 39 -6.66 -16.39 5.01
N ILE A 40 -5.65 -15.59 5.39
CA ILE A 40 -5.28 -14.37 4.65
C ILE A 40 -4.82 -14.72 3.23
N PHE A 41 -3.99 -15.75 3.09
CA PHE A 41 -3.49 -16.20 1.79
C PHE A 41 -4.63 -16.63 0.87
N LYS A 42 -5.54 -17.50 1.37
CA LYS A 42 -6.73 -17.94 0.62
C LYS A 42 -7.59 -16.75 0.21
N SER A 43 -7.86 -15.81 1.12
CA SER A 43 -8.64 -14.60 0.81
C SER A 43 -8.01 -13.79 -0.31
N ARG A 44 -6.69 -13.55 -0.26
CA ARG A 44 -5.97 -12.79 -1.30
C ARG A 44 -5.98 -13.52 -2.65
N LEU A 45 -5.85 -14.86 -2.63
CA LEU A 45 -5.94 -15.67 -3.83
C LEU A 45 -7.33 -15.58 -4.46
N PHE A 46 -8.39 -15.71 -3.66
CA PHE A 46 -9.76 -15.57 -4.14
C PHE A 46 -10.04 -14.19 -4.71
N GLN A 47 -9.58 -13.11 -4.05
CA GLN A 47 -9.70 -11.75 -4.58
C GLN A 47 -9.03 -11.61 -5.95
N ALA A 48 -7.79 -12.07 -6.09
CA ALA A 48 -7.09 -12.01 -7.38
C ALA A 48 -7.81 -12.82 -8.48
N LEU A 49 -8.44 -13.94 -8.13
CA LEU A 49 -9.24 -14.72 -9.07
C LEU A 49 -10.53 -14.01 -9.47
N LEU A 50 -11.20 -13.34 -8.53
CA LEU A 50 -12.38 -12.53 -8.80
C LEU A 50 -12.05 -11.35 -9.72
N ASP A 51 -10.93 -10.67 -9.49
CA ASP A 51 -10.47 -9.56 -10.35
C ASP A 51 -10.27 -10.02 -11.81
N ILE A 52 -9.73 -11.23 -12.01
CA ILE A 52 -9.58 -11.83 -13.34
C ILE A 52 -10.95 -12.16 -13.94
N GLN A 53 -11.85 -12.74 -13.14
CA GLN A 53 -13.19 -13.11 -13.59
C GLN A 53 -14.00 -11.87 -14.00
N GLU A 54 -13.99 -10.82 -13.19
CA GLU A 54 -14.66 -9.54 -13.49
C GLU A 54 -14.14 -8.95 -14.80
N PHE A 55 -12.82 -8.92 -15.00
CA PHE A 55 -12.23 -8.48 -16.26
C PHE A 55 -12.70 -9.34 -17.46
N TYR A 56 -12.73 -10.66 -17.28
CA TYR A 56 -13.18 -11.57 -18.33
C TYR A 56 -14.65 -11.30 -18.71
N GLU A 57 -15.52 -11.10 -17.73
CA GLU A 57 -16.94 -10.84 -17.93
C GLU A 57 -17.22 -9.44 -18.52
N LEU A 58 -16.55 -8.40 -18.01
CA LEU A 58 -16.82 -7.01 -18.41
C LEU A 58 -16.11 -6.58 -19.70
N THR A 59 -14.96 -7.17 -20.03
CA THR A 59 -14.18 -6.79 -21.21
C THR A 59 -14.21 -7.87 -22.28
N LEU A 60 -13.91 -9.11 -21.94
CA LEU A 60 -13.71 -10.15 -22.95
C LEU A 60 -15.01 -10.77 -23.46
N LEU A 61 -16.00 -10.98 -22.58
CA LEU A 61 -17.33 -11.50 -22.94
C LEU A 61 -18.27 -10.45 -23.55
N ASP A 62 -17.97 -9.16 -23.43
CA ASP A 62 -18.81 -8.10 -23.99
C ASP A 62 -18.73 -8.09 -25.54
N GLU A 63 -19.82 -8.50 -26.21
CA GLU A 63 -19.92 -8.54 -27.67
C GLU A 63 -20.03 -7.14 -28.31
N SER A 64 -20.37 -6.11 -27.53
CA SER A 64 -20.46 -4.73 -28.03
C SER A 64 -19.08 -4.08 -28.22
N LYS A 65 -18.04 -4.63 -27.58
CA LYS A 65 -16.66 -4.13 -27.67
C LYS A 65 -15.93 -4.70 -28.86
N THR A 66 -15.27 -3.82 -29.62
CA THR A 66 -14.37 -4.23 -30.70
C THR A 66 -13.11 -4.90 -30.16
N VAL A 67 -12.46 -5.72 -30.99
CA VAL A 67 -11.20 -6.39 -30.62
C VAL A 67 -10.12 -5.38 -30.21
N GLN A 68 -10.07 -4.22 -30.87
CA GLN A 68 -9.13 -3.14 -30.58
C GLN A 68 -9.38 -2.56 -29.19
N GLN A 69 -10.65 -2.32 -28.83
CA GLN A 69 -11.02 -1.83 -27.51
C GLN A 69 -10.69 -2.85 -26.42
N LYS A 70 -11.03 -4.14 -26.64
CA LYS A 70 -10.66 -5.23 -25.72
C LYS A 70 -9.15 -5.29 -25.52
N THR A 71 -8.37 -5.13 -26.58
CA THR A 71 -6.90 -5.12 -26.52
C THR A 71 -6.39 -3.96 -25.67
N ALA A 72 -6.92 -2.75 -25.89
CA ALA A 72 -6.53 -1.57 -25.11
C ALA A 72 -6.86 -1.73 -23.61
N GLU A 73 -8.07 -2.18 -23.28
CA GLU A 73 -8.49 -2.45 -21.89
C GLU A 73 -7.62 -3.54 -21.24
N THR A 74 -7.26 -4.59 -21.98
CA THR A 74 -6.37 -5.67 -21.52
C THR A 74 -4.96 -5.16 -21.18
N LEU A 75 -4.41 -4.28 -22.03
CA LEU A 75 -3.09 -3.70 -21.76
C LEU A 75 -3.12 -2.79 -20.53
N LEU A 76 -4.18 -1.99 -20.38
CA LEU A 76 -4.35 -1.11 -19.22
C LEU A 76 -4.44 -1.88 -17.91
N ILE A 77 -5.23 -2.95 -17.86
CA ILE A 77 -5.35 -3.75 -16.63
C ILE A 77 -4.04 -4.48 -16.28
N ALA A 78 -3.29 -4.94 -17.29
CA ALA A 78 -1.98 -5.54 -17.09
C ALA A 78 -0.98 -4.52 -16.50
N SER A 79 -0.88 -3.32 -17.09
CA SER A 79 -0.02 -2.25 -16.56
C SER A 79 -0.40 -1.83 -15.14
N LYS A 80 -1.71 -1.77 -14.84
CA LYS A 80 -2.20 -1.48 -13.49
C LYS A 80 -1.73 -2.54 -12.49
N TRP A 81 -1.88 -3.83 -12.79
CA TRP A 81 -1.44 -4.91 -11.90
C TRP A 81 0.09 -4.90 -11.68
N GLU A 82 0.87 -4.55 -12.69
CA GLU A 82 2.32 -4.39 -12.56
C GLU A 82 2.70 -3.24 -11.61
N GLN A 83 2.02 -2.08 -11.74
CA GLN A 83 2.23 -0.95 -10.85
C GLN A 83 1.78 -1.25 -9.41
N ASP A 84 0.62 -1.86 -9.22
CA ASP A 84 0.11 -2.24 -7.89
C ASP A 84 1.09 -3.18 -7.16
N ASN A 85 1.71 -4.11 -7.89
CA ASN A 85 2.74 -4.98 -7.36
C ASN A 85 4.02 -4.21 -7.00
N ALA A 86 4.43 -3.24 -7.80
CA ALA A 86 5.61 -2.41 -7.54
C ALA A 86 5.41 -1.48 -6.32
N ILE A 87 4.22 -0.89 -6.17
CA ILE A 87 3.87 -0.04 -5.03
C ILE A 87 3.88 -0.87 -3.73
N LYS A 88 3.24 -2.03 -3.74
CA LYS A 88 3.24 -2.97 -2.60
C LYS A 88 4.65 -3.39 -2.21
N ALA A 89 5.53 -3.62 -3.18
CA ALA A 89 6.93 -3.98 -2.92
C ALA A 89 7.73 -2.83 -2.28
N ASN A 90 7.43 -1.58 -2.62
CA ASN A 90 8.12 -0.40 -2.10
C ASN A 90 7.60 0.02 -0.71
N GLU A 91 6.31 -0.15 -0.45
CA GLU A 91 5.69 0.08 0.87
C GLU A 91 6.28 -0.87 1.93
N VAL A 92 6.43 -2.16 1.60
CA VAL A 92 7.10 -3.15 2.46
C VAL A 92 8.55 -2.79 2.78
N ARG A 93 9.25 -2.07 1.89
CA ARG A 93 10.62 -1.57 2.18
C ARG A 93 10.60 -0.38 3.13
N ARG A 94 9.67 0.57 2.97
CA ARG A 94 9.56 1.75 3.85
C ARG A 94 9.14 1.40 5.27
N GLU A 95 8.32 0.36 5.45
CA GLU A 95 7.85 -0.07 6.78
C GLU A 95 8.91 -0.84 7.57
N ASN A 96 9.89 -1.48 6.90
CA ASN A 96 11.02 -2.14 7.55
C ASN A 96 12.14 -1.18 8.00
N ASP A 97 12.16 0.06 7.50
CA ASP A 97 13.16 1.08 7.87
C ASP A 97 12.73 1.98 9.05
N THR A 98 11.52 1.78 9.61
CA THR A 98 11.01 2.61 10.71
C THR A 98 11.36 2.09 12.11
N GLY A 99 12.21 1.06 12.21
CA GLY A 99 12.85 0.63 13.45
C GLY A 99 14.28 1.20 13.56
N MET A 100 14.46 2.24 14.39
CA MET A 100 15.72 2.89 14.76
C MET A 100 16.50 3.64 13.65
N ASN A 101 16.31 4.96 13.55
CA ASN A 101 17.38 5.94 13.81
C ASN A 101 16.82 7.39 13.87
N LYS A 102 16.88 8.00 15.06
CA LYS A 102 16.80 9.46 15.22
C LYS A 102 18.20 10.01 14.95
N GLY A 103 18.41 10.71 13.84
CA GLY A 103 19.71 11.31 13.55
C GLY A 103 19.68 12.20 12.32
N TRP A 104 19.39 13.48 12.53
CA TRP A 104 19.87 14.64 11.78
C TRP A 104 20.51 14.34 10.41
N GLY A 105 19.75 14.59 9.34
CA GLY A 105 20.28 14.55 7.98
C GLY A 105 21.39 15.59 7.80
N CYS A 106 22.61 15.12 7.55
CA CYS A 106 23.69 15.95 7.02
C CYS A 106 23.40 16.17 5.53
N VAL A 107 22.97 17.36 5.16
CA VAL A 107 22.89 17.78 3.76
C VAL A 107 24.20 18.45 3.40
N CYS A 108 25.10 17.71 2.75
CA CYS A 108 26.22 18.30 2.02
C CYS A 108 25.72 18.71 0.63
N VAL A 109 25.34 19.97 0.43
CA VAL A 109 25.31 20.54 -0.93
C VAL A 109 26.72 21.05 -1.23
N SER A 110 27.47 20.25 -1.98
CA SER A 110 28.71 20.69 -2.60
C SER A 110 28.38 21.65 -3.74
N GLY A 111 28.81 22.91 -3.63
CA GLY A 111 28.82 23.85 -4.75
C GLY A 111 28.18 25.19 -4.41
N GLU A 112 29.04 26.21 -4.34
CA GLU A 112 28.71 27.64 -4.41
C GLU A 112 28.19 28.35 -3.15
N LYS A 113 29.17 28.79 -2.35
CA LYS A 113 29.29 30.12 -1.71
C LYS A 113 28.09 31.07 -1.85
N HIS A 114 27.07 30.88 -1.02
CA HIS A 114 26.26 31.97 -0.45
C HIS A 114 25.49 31.43 0.78
N VAL A 115 25.88 31.84 1.98
CA VAL A 115 25.16 31.51 3.22
C VAL A 115 24.02 32.52 3.36
N ALA A 116 22.80 32.12 2.99
CA ALA A 116 21.59 32.83 3.39
C ALA A 116 21.08 32.22 4.70
N PHE A 117 21.16 32.98 5.79
CA PHE A 117 20.63 32.59 7.10
C PHE A 117 19.11 32.88 7.10
N LEU A 118 18.28 31.85 6.88
CA LEU A 118 16.84 31.95 7.10
C LEU A 118 16.56 31.87 8.61
N PRO A 119 15.75 32.78 9.20
CA PRO A 119 15.37 32.66 10.60
C PRO A 119 14.45 31.45 10.78
N SER A 120 14.74 30.65 11.82
CA SER A 120 13.96 29.49 12.26
C SER A 120 12.47 29.77 12.26
N PHE A 121 11.72 28.90 11.58
CA PHE A 121 10.28 28.82 11.68
C PHE A 121 9.92 28.20 13.04
N ASP A 122 9.49 29.04 13.97
CA ASP A 122 9.08 28.66 15.32
C ASP A 122 7.55 28.48 15.33
N PRO A 123 7.02 27.24 15.35
CA PRO A 123 5.58 26.98 15.16
C PRO A 123 4.71 27.40 16.37
N ALA A 124 5.30 27.89 17.46
CA ALA A 124 4.58 28.25 18.69
C ALA A 124 4.08 29.71 18.77
N ARG A 125 4.24 30.53 17.72
CA ARG A 125 3.85 31.96 17.73
C ARG A 125 2.59 32.30 16.94
N SER A 126 1.73 31.33 16.64
CA SER A 126 0.48 31.54 15.88
C SER A 126 -0.79 31.65 16.74
N LEU A 127 -0.67 32.13 17.98
CA LEU A 127 -1.82 32.49 18.84
C LEU A 127 -1.56 33.80 19.60
N ARG A 128 -1.24 34.88 18.87
CA ARG A 128 -1.53 36.23 19.37
C ARG A 128 -1.47 37.26 18.23
N SER A 129 -2.62 37.57 17.67
CA SER A 129 -2.87 38.86 17.03
C SER A 129 -4.38 39.08 17.01
N ASN A 130 -4.84 39.81 18.03
CA ASN A 130 -6.16 40.43 18.08
C ASN A 130 -6.02 41.77 17.34
N PRO A 131 -6.74 42.02 16.23
CA PRO A 131 -6.90 43.37 15.72
C PRO A 131 -8.19 43.96 16.29
N GLU A 132 -8.04 44.80 17.31
CA GLU A 132 -9.01 45.87 17.56
C GLU A 132 -8.88 46.89 16.43
N THR A 133 -9.92 46.95 15.59
CA THR A 133 -10.27 48.15 14.82
C THR A 133 -11.78 48.25 14.83
N ASP A 134 -12.22 49.17 15.69
CA ASP A 134 -13.49 49.88 15.67
C ASP A 134 -13.72 50.51 14.30
N ASP A 135 -14.89 50.29 13.70
CA ASP A 135 -15.65 51.35 13.02
C ASP A 135 -17.02 50.81 12.58
N SER A 136 -18.02 51.15 13.40
CA SER A 136 -19.34 51.69 13.02
C SER A 136 -19.84 51.50 11.58
N LEU A 137 -21.04 50.93 11.44
CA LEU A 137 -22.21 51.55 10.78
C LEU A 137 -23.48 50.65 10.86
N HIS A 138 -24.40 51.06 11.74
CA HIS A 138 -25.86 51.22 11.55
C HIS A 138 -26.54 50.63 10.27
N VAL A 139 -27.62 49.85 10.44
CA VAL A 139 -29.05 50.21 10.14
C VAL A 139 -29.98 48.97 10.15
N LEU A 140 -31.14 49.20 10.80
CA LEU A 140 -32.43 48.50 10.81
C LEU A 140 -32.84 47.60 9.63
N ALA A 141 -33.48 46.47 9.95
CA ALA A 141 -34.92 46.22 9.73
C ALA A 141 -35.37 44.99 10.53
#